data_AF-D7E5J1-F1
#
_entry.id   AF-D7E5J1-F1
#
_cell.length_a   1.000
_cell.length_b   1.000
_cell.length_c   1.000
_cell.angle_alpha   90.00
_cell.angle_beta   90.00
_cell.angle_gamma   90.00
#
_symmetry.space_group_name_H-M   'P 1'
#
loop_
_entity.id
_entity.type
_entity.pdbx_description
1 polymer ?
#
loop_
_entity_poly.entity_id
_entity_poly.type
_entity_poly.pdbx_seq_one_letter_code
_entity_poly.pdbx_strand_id
1 'polypeptide(L)'
;MTEENRSPWDLYRFIKTLTYFEVFPVLNWLQKLFQGRPANHQNPPNRGRKMGIILVAGATGGVGKRVVKRLLTQGYKVRCLVRDIDKGRSIIGNEVDLVVGDITKPETLNSLVMSNIQAVVCCTAVRVQPVEGDTPDRAKYNQGVKFYLPETVGDTPENVEYNGVKNLVEAAVKYLPNTGEKGIFDFTQSSQELKDIWGALDDVVMGGVSASNFQILEKTALFAGNVSTANSGGFASVRTKSFSPAIDLSGYAGVKLRVKGDGQRYKIFLRTESIWDGVGYSYSFDTVANTWIDITIPFANLTPVFRAKSVKNCPQIDASKICSFQLMLSKFEYDGALNPKFNTGRFTLELESIKAYGGETLPQFVLVSSAGVTRPGRPGINLDEEPPTVRLNNQLGGILTWKLKGEDSLRASGIPYIIIRPCALTEADGGKELIFEQGDNIRGKISRNDVAEICVRSLKQPKARNITVEVKEGENNPSSINWEHLFSKLKSDE
;
A
#
# COMPACT_ATOMS: atom_id res chain seq x y z
N MET A 1 2.93 -50.07 35.38
CA MET A 1 2.90 -50.71 34.06
C MET A 1 2.83 -49.59 33.03
N THR A 2 3.83 -49.27 32.21
CA THR A 2 5.16 -49.81 31.92
C THR A 2 6.01 -48.63 31.39
N GLU A 3 7.27 -48.53 31.79
CA GLU A 3 8.28 -47.60 31.22
C GLU A 3 8.76 -48.04 29.82
N GLU A 4 7.95 -48.77 29.07
CA GLU A 4 8.37 -49.38 27.81
C GLU A 4 7.87 -48.55 26.62
N ASN A 5 8.82 -48.13 25.76
CA ASN A 5 8.68 -47.36 24.52
C ASN A 5 8.68 -45.81 24.62
N ARG A 6 9.62 -45.22 25.38
CA ARG A 6 10.08 -43.86 25.04
C ARG A 6 11.11 -43.92 23.92
N SER A 7 10.79 -43.33 22.77
CA SER A 7 11.78 -43.14 21.70
C SER A 7 12.93 -42.23 22.20
N PRO A 8 14.19 -42.51 21.83
CA PRO A 8 15.32 -41.68 22.24
C PRO A 8 15.15 -40.24 21.73
N TRP A 9 15.58 -39.26 22.53
CA TRP A 9 15.46 -37.85 22.17
C TRP A 9 16.27 -37.52 20.92
N ASP A 10 15.64 -36.88 19.94
CA ASP A 10 16.29 -36.50 18.69
C ASP A 10 17.10 -35.20 18.86
N LEU A 11 18.30 -35.35 19.43
CA LEU A 11 19.25 -34.27 19.67
C LEU A 11 19.64 -33.56 18.36
N TYR A 12 19.66 -34.28 17.24
CA TYR A 12 19.98 -33.71 15.93
C TYR A 12 18.89 -32.72 15.47
N ARG A 13 17.62 -33.10 15.53
CA ARG A 13 16.50 -32.19 15.22
C ARG A 13 16.43 -31.01 16.19
N PHE A 14 16.75 -31.23 17.46
CA PHE A 14 16.86 -30.14 18.44
C PHE A 14 17.93 -29.12 18.05
N ILE A 15 19.17 -29.56 17.80
CA ILE A 15 20.27 -28.68 17.39
C ILE A 15 19.94 -27.98 16.06
N LYS A 16 19.40 -28.71 15.08
CA LYS A 16 18.99 -28.15 13.78
C LYS A 16 17.98 -27.01 13.93
N THR A 17 17.02 -27.16 14.85
CA THR A 17 16.03 -26.12 15.17
C THR A 17 16.72 -24.89 15.74
N LEU A 18 17.59 -25.04 16.74
CA LEU A 18 18.30 -23.92 17.35
C LEU A 18 19.25 -23.19 16.39
N THR A 19 19.89 -23.92 15.47
CA THR A 19 20.72 -23.35 14.41
C THR A 19 19.88 -22.55 13.40
N TYR A 20 18.75 -23.10 12.95
CA TYR A 20 17.88 -22.42 11.97
C TYR A 20 17.40 -21.05 12.46
N PHE A 21 17.13 -20.92 13.76
CA PHE A 21 16.67 -19.69 14.39
C PHE A 21 17.78 -18.89 15.08
N GLU A 22 19.04 -19.21 14.77
CA GLU A 22 20.22 -18.42 15.18
C GLU A 22 20.35 -18.23 16.71
N VAL A 23 19.91 -19.22 17.49
CA VAL A 23 19.92 -19.15 18.97
C VAL A 23 21.33 -19.19 19.56
N PHE A 24 22.28 -19.84 18.87
CA PHE A 24 23.69 -19.91 19.26
C PHE A 24 24.60 -19.15 18.28
N PRO A 25 25.29 -18.08 18.70
CA PRO A 25 26.22 -17.33 17.84
C PRO A 25 27.42 -18.17 17.36
N VAL A 26 27.89 -19.10 18.21
CA VAL A 26 29.15 -19.84 18.03
C VAL A 26 29.04 -20.98 17.02
N LEU A 27 27.86 -21.52 16.71
CA LEU A 27 27.73 -22.51 15.63
C LEU A 27 27.63 -21.83 14.24
N ASN A 28 27.05 -20.62 14.21
CA ASN A 28 26.96 -19.81 12.99
C ASN A 28 28.34 -19.37 12.46
N TRP A 29 29.36 -19.21 13.32
CA TRP A 29 30.73 -18.88 12.88
C TRP A 29 31.40 -20.00 12.07
N LEU A 30 31.08 -21.27 12.39
CA LEU A 30 31.71 -22.46 11.81
C LEU A 30 31.08 -22.74 10.46
N GLN A 31 29.75 -22.62 10.36
CA GLN A 31 29.04 -22.66 9.08
C GLN A 31 29.51 -21.56 8.11
N LYS A 32 29.75 -20.34 8.59
CA LYS A 32 30.31 -19.24 7.79
C LYS A 32 31.78 -19.44 7.40
N LEU A 33 32.53 -20.31 8.09
CA LEU A 33 33.91 -20.65 7.74
C LEU A 33 33.98 -21.71 6.63
N PHE A 34 33.01 -22.62 6.59
CA PHE A 34 32.94 -23.70 5.58
C PHE A 34 32.19 -23.31 4.30
N GLN A 35 31.39 -22.23 4.33
CA GLN A 35 30.79 -21.63 3.13
C GLN A 35 31.68 -20.47 2.68
N GLY A 36 32.42 -20.68 1.58
CA GLY A 36 33.40 -19.73 1.05
C GLY A 36 32.90 -18.28 0.97
N ARG A 37 33.80 -17.35 1.31
CA ARG A 37 33.57 -15.89 1.32
C ARG A 37 32.85 -15.41 0.06
N PRO A 38 31.67 -14.77 0.15
CA PRO A 38 31.20 -13.89 -0.90
C PRO A 38 32.04 -12.61 -0.87
N ALA A 39 32.32 -12.08 -2.06
CA ALA A 39 33.05 -10.84 -2.27
C ALA A 39 32.39 -9.65 -1.56
N ASN A 40 33.25 -8.74 -1.10
CA ASN A 40 32.95 -7.51 -0.39
C ASN A 40 32.08 -6.59 -1.28
N HIS A 41 30.75 -6.67 -1.15
CA HIS A 41 29.84 -5.65 -1.66
C HIS A 41 29.46 -4.74 -0.51
N GLN A 42 29.90 -3.48 -0.61
CA GLN A 42 29.40 -2.39 0.22
C GLN A 42 27.87 -2.37 0.11
N ASN A 43 27.19 -2.62 1.24
CA ASN A 43 25.75 -2.60 1.33
C ASN A 43 25.24 -1.19 0.98
N PRO A 44 24.40 -1.01 -0.06
CA PRO A 44 23.65 0.22 -0.20
C PRO A 44 22.63 0.34 0.94
N PRO A 45 22.31 1.56 1.41
CA PRO A 45 21.37 1.73 2.51
C PRO A 45 19.95 1.29 2.08
N ASN A 46 19.29 0.53 2.96
CA ASN A 46 17.86 0.21 2.92
C ASN A 46 17.31 -0.44 1.63
N ARG A 47 17.51 -1.76 1.48
CA ARG A 47 16.66 -2.61 0.62
C ARG A 47 15.85 -3.57 1.48
N GLY A 48 14.66 -3.11 1.88
CA GLY A 48 13.71 -3.89 2.68
C GLY A 48 12.34 -3.23 2.89
N ARG A 49 11.96 -2.24 2.06
CA ARG A 49 10.56 -1.84 1.90
C ARG A 49 10.18 -2.11 0.45
N LYS A 50 9.31 -3.07 0.19
CA LYS A 50 8.45 -2.99 -1.01
C LYS A 50 7.48 -1.83 -0.77
N MET A 51 7.98 -0.58 -0.84
CA MET A 51 7.12 0.57 -1.13
C MET A 51 6.58 0.29 -2.53
N GLY A 52 5.26 0.19 -2.66
CA GLY A 52 4.65 0.04 -3.97
C GLY A 52 4.84 1.31 -4.79
N ILE A 53 4.47 1.21 -6.05
CA ILE A 53 4.80 2.22 -7.04
C ILE A 53 3.70 3.29 -7.04
N ILE A 54 4.07 4.56 -7.11
CA ILE A 54 3.13 5.64 -7.45
C ILE A 54 3.21 5.86 -8.96
N LEU A 55 2.10 5.60 -9.65
CA LEU A 55 1.98 5.87 -11.08
C LEU A 55 1.62 7.34 -11.29
N VAL A 56 2.38 8.06 -12.11
CA VAL A 56 2.08 9.44 -12.50
C VAL A 56 1.69 9.49 -13.97
N ALA A 57 0.43 9.79 -14.26
CA ALA A 57 -0.06 10.07 -15.61
C ALA A 57 0.02 11.56 -15.91
N GLY A 58 0.47 11.94 -17.11
CA GLY A 58 0.80 13.34 -17.42
C GLY A 58 2.12 13.80 -16.80
N ALA A 59 3.06 12.86 -16.57
CA ALA A 59 4.33 13.09 -15.88
C ALA A 59 5.23 14.15 -16.54
N THR A 60 5.14 14.34 -17.86
CA THR A 60 5.89 15.38 -18.58
C THR A 60 5.23 16.76 -18.55
N GLY A 61 4.02 16.86 -17.97
CA GLY A 61 3.25 18.10 -17.88
C GLY A 61 3.79 19.07 -16.84
N GLY A 62 3.25 20.29 -16.82
CA GLY A 62 3.70 21.36 -15.92
C GLY A 62 3.59 21.02 -14.43
N VAL A 63 2.49 20.37 -14.02
CA VAL A 63 2.30 19.87 -12.65
C VAL A 63 2.95 18.49 -12.47
N GLY A 64 2.75 17.57 -13.42
CA GLY A 64 3.24 16.19 -13.32
C GLY A 64 4.74 16.08 -13.07
N LYS A 65 5.58 16.85 -13.76
CA LYS A 65 7.04 16.79 -13.55
C LYS A 65 7.46 17.21 -12.14
N ARG A 66 6.70 18.14 -11.54
CA ARG A 66 6.91 18.62 -10.17
C ARG A 66 6.44 17.59 -9.16
N VAL A 67 5.32 16.91 -9.42
CA VAL A 67 4.86 15.76 -8.63
C VAL A 67 5.93 14.66 -8.60
N VAL A 68 6.44 14.26 -9.78
CA VAL A 68 7.49 13.24 -9.89
C VAL A 68 8.72 13.63 -9.06
N LYS A 69 9.23 14.86 -9.24
CA LYS A 69 10.39 15.36 -8.47
C LYS A 69 10.14 15.27 -6.96
N ARG A 70 8.99 15.74 -6.47
CA ARG A 70 8.64 15.72 -5.04
C ARG A 70 8.53 14.31 -4.48
N LEU A 71 7.90 13.39 -5.22
CA LEU A 71 7.79 11.99 -4.83
C LEU A 71 9.17 11.33 -4.70
N LEU A 72 10.05 11.53 -5.68
CA LEU A 72 11.41 11.01 -5.66
C LEU A 72 12.23 11.57 -4.50
N THR A 73 12.15 12.89 -4.24
CA THR A 73 12.82 13.53 -3.09
C THR A 73 12.33 12.96 -1.75
N GLN A 74 11.09 12.50 -1.67
CA GLN A 74 10.53 11.85 -0.48
C GLN A 74 10.82 10.33 -0.42
N GLY A 75 11.61 9.78 -1.34
CA GLY A 75 12.02 8.38 -1.35
C GLY A 75 10.98 7.40 -1.90
N TYR A 76 9.96 7.90 -2.62
CA TYR A 76 8.98 7.04 -3.28
C TYR A 76 9.53 6.40 -4.54
N LYS A 77 9.06 5.20 -4.85
CA LYS A 77 9.20 4.61 -6.19
C LYS A 77 8.13 5.20 -7.08
N VAL A 78 8.55 5.78 -8.21
CA VAL A 78 7.66 6.47 -9.15
C VAL A 78 7.78 5.83 -10.51
N ARG A 79 6.62 5.54 -11.11
CA ARG A 79 6.49 5.13 -12.51
C ARG A 79 5.79 6.24 -13.27
N CYS A 80 6.40 6.71 -14.35
CA CYS A 80 5.87 7.77 -15.17
C CYS A 80 5.28 7.20 -16.45
N LEU A 81 3.98 7.39 -16.66
CA LEU A 81 3.32 7.08 -17.91
C LEU A 81 3.61 8.20 -18.91
N VAL A 82 4.27 7.83 -20.02
CA VAL A 82 4.64 8.75 -21.10
C VAL A 82 4.18 8.22 -22.45
N ARG A 83 3.84 9.12 -23.38
CA ARG A 83 3.50 8.74 -24.76
C ARG A 83 4.73 8.60 -25.66
N ASP A 84 5.81 9.28 -25.28
CA ASP A 84 7.09 9.31 -25.99
C ASP A 84 8.19 9.15 -24.94
N ILE A 85 8.97 8.08 -25.07
CA ILE A 85 9.99 7.73 -24.09
C ILE A 85 11.18 8.68 -24.10
N ASP A 86 11.58 9.17 -25.28
CA ASP A 86 12.75 10.04 -25.43
C ASP A 86 12.45 11.44 -24.92
N LYS A 87 11.24 11.94 -25.20
CA LYS A 87 10.72 13.16 -24.57
C LYS A 87 10.55 12.99 -23.05
N GLY A 88 10.13 11.81 -22.59
CA GLY A 88 10.07 11.48 -21.17
C GLY A 88 11.43 11.61 -20.50
N ARG A 89 12.46 10.99 -21.09
CA ARG A 89 13.85 11.03 -20.61
C ARG A 89 14.43 12.44 -20.57
N SER A 90 14.18 13.26 -21.58
CA SER A 90 14.72 14.63 -21.63
C SER A 90 14.11 15.57 -20.58
N ILE A 91 12.88 15.31 -20.13
CA ILE A 91 12.18 16.15 -19.14
C ILE A 91 12.36 15.63 -17.71
N ILE A 92 12.27 14.32 -17.52
CA ILE A 92 12.20 13.68 -16.19
C ILE A 92 13.55 13.09 -15.77
N GLY A 93 14.40 12.72 -16.74
CA GLY A 93 15.67 12.04 -16.52
C GLY A 93 15.61 10.52 -16.75
N ASN A 94 16.77 9.89 -16.78
CA ASN A 94 16.93 8.45 -17.07
C ASN A 94 16.79 7.54 -15.84
N GLU A 95 16.81 8.11 -14.64
CA GLU A 95 16.83 7.34 -13.38
C GLU A 95 15.43 6.95 -12.89
N VAL A 96 14.37 7.38 -13.60
CA VAL A 96 12.97 7.14 -13.24
C VAL A 96 12.38 6.04 -14.12
N ASP A 97 11.52 5.19 -13.55
CA ASP A 97 10.80 4.15 -14.31
C ASP A 97 9.83 4.82 -15.30
N LEU A 98 10.17 4.80 -16.59
CA LEU A 98 9.33 5.32 -17.66
C LEU A 98 8.66 4.16 -18.38
N VAL A 99 7.33 4.21 -18.46
CA VAL A 99 6.53 3.25 -19.21
C VAL A 99 5.77 3.96 -20.32
N VAL A 100 5.77 3.36 -21.51
CA VAL A 100 5.06 3.90 -22.65
C VAL A 100 3.60 3.48 -22.59
N GLY A 101 2.69 4.46 -22.67
CA GLY A 101 1.26 4.21 -22.80
C GLY A 101 0.46 5.50 -22.94
N ASP A 102 -0.82 5.36 -23.31
CA ASP A 102 -1.72 6.45 -23.60
C ASP A 102 -3.06 6.18 -22.92
N ILE A 103 -3.50 7.08 -22.04
CA ILE A 103 -4.76 6.91 -21.31
C ILE A 103 -5.97 6.85 -22.24
N THR A 104 -5.88 7.43 -23.44
CA THR A 104 -6.94 7.36 -24.45
C THR A 104 -7.06 5.99 -25.13
N LYS A 105 -6.08 5.09 -24.88
CA LYS A 105 -5.98 3.74 -25.45
C LYS A 105 -5.94 2.70 -24.34
N PRO A 106 -7.09 2.13 -23.93
CA PRO A 106 -7.17 1.26 -22.76
C PRO A 106 -6.26 0.04 -22.83
N GLU A 107 -5.98 -0.49 -24.04
CA GLU A 107 -5.08 -1.60 -24.28
C GLU A 107 -3.62 -1.31 -23.88
N THR A 108 -3.23 -0.04 -23.80
CA THR A 108 -1.89 0.37 -23.37
C THR A 108 -1.73 0.41 -21.85
N LEU A 109 -2.84 0.42 -21.08
CA LEU A 109 -2.87 0.41 -19.63
C LEU A 109 -2.83 -1.01 -19.06
N ASN A 110 -1.90 -1.81 -19.58
CA ASN A 110 -1.73 -3.23 -19.25
C ASN A 110 -0.88 -3.44 -17.99
N SER A 111 -0.55 -4.70 -17.69
CA SER A 111 0.21 -5.09 -16.50
C SER A 111 1.60 -4.46 -16.43
N LEU A 112 2.26 -4.16 -17.55
CA LEU A 112 3.55 -3.48 -17.56
C LEU A 112 3.45 -2.07 -16.95
N VAL A 113 2.33 -1.39 -17.20
CA VAL A 113 2.05 -0.06 -16.66
C VAL A 113 1.54 -0.15 -15.23
N MET A 114 0.57 -1.04 -14.97
CA MET A 114 -0.25 -1.00 -13.76
C MET A 114 0.20 -1.94 -12.62
N SER A 115 1.09 -2.90 -12.86
CA SER A 115 1.50 -3.85 -11.81
C SER A 115 2.12 -3.15 -10.60
N ASN A 116 1.80 -3.60 -9.38
CA ASN A 116 2.41 -3.16 -8.12
C ASN A 116 2.21 -1.67 -7.79
N ILE A 117 1.23 -1.00 -8.41
CA ILE A 117 0.87 0.36 -8.03
C ILE A 117 0.20 0.38 -6.65
N GLN A 118 0.45 1.43 -5.88
CA GLN A 118 -0.24 1.71 -4.61
C GLN A 118 -1.10 2.97 -4.69
N ALA A 119 -0.77 3.86 -5.62
CA ALA A 119 -1.56 5.04 -5.92
C ALA A 119 -1.32 5.51 -7.37
N VAL A 120 -2.27 6.29 -7.88
CA VAL A 120 -2.20 6.99 -9.16
C VAL A 120 -2.30 8.49 -8.92
N VAL A 121 -1.41 9.27 -9.52
CA VAL A 121 -1.54 10.73 -9.61
C VAL A 121 -1.76 11.10 -11.07
N CYS A 122 -2.99 11.51 -11.39
CA CYS A 122 -3.42 11.88 -12.72
C CYS A 122 -3.31 13.40 -12.90
N CYS A 123 -2.28 13.82 -13.63
CA CYS A 123 -2.04 15.21 -14.05
C CYS A 123 -2.25 15.41 -15.56
N THR A 124 -3.01 14.52 -16.20
CA THR A 124 -3.30 14.63 -17.63
C THR A 124 -4.24 15.79 -17.89
N ALA A 125 -4.02 16.48 -18.99
CA ALA A 125 -4.92 17.48 -19.52
C ALA A 125 -4.72 17.58 -21.03
N VAL A 126 -5.76 17.98 -21.75
CA VAL A 126 -5.63 18.37 -23.15
C VAL A 126 -4.69 19.57 -23.29
N ARG A 127 -3.93 19.64 -24.39
CA ARG A 127 -3.05 20.77 -24.64
C ARG A 127 -3.88 21.94 -25.17
N VAL A 128 -3.86 23.07 -24.45
CA VAL A 128 -4.43 24.33 -24.90
C VAL A 128 -3.29 25.29 -25.27
N GLN A 129 -3.40 25.95 -26.42
CA GLN A 129 -2.42 26.92 -26.92
C GLN A 129 -3.13 28.12 -27.57
N PRO A 130 -2.46 29.27 -27.76
CA PRO A 130 -2.98 30.34 -28.62
C PRO A 130 -3.10 29.87 -30.07
N VAL A 131 -4.15 30.32 -30.78
CA VAL A 131 -4.29 30.09 -32.24
C VAL A 131 -3.09 30.62 -33.02
N GLU A 132 -2.48 31.72 -32.56
CA GLU A 132 -1.27 32.32 -33.16
C GLU A 132 0.03 31.54 -32.85
N GLY A 133 -0.04 30.43 -32.11
CA GLY A 133 1.12 29.66 -31.64
C GLY A 133 1.68 30.12 -30.29
N ASP A 134 2.27 29.18 -29.54
CA ASP A 134 2.86 29.42 -28.22
C ASP A 134 4.33 29.88 -28.35
N THR A 135 4.81 30.69 -27.40
CA THR A 135 6.26 30.97 -27.30
C THR A 135 6.93 29.88 -26.44
N PRO A 136 8.20 29.50 -26.70
CA PRO A 136 8.87 28.40 -26.00
C PRO A 136 8.83 28.50 -24.45
N ASP A 137 8.88 29.72 -23.97
CA ASP A 137 8.98 30.13 -22.57
C ASP A 137 7.62 30.50 -21.95
N ARG A 138 6.51 30.38 -22.72
CA ARG A 138 5.12 30.60 -22.24
C ARG A 138 4.90 31.92 -21.50
N ALA A 139 5.72 32.93 -21.78
CA ALA A 139 5.66 34.26 -21.17
C ALA A 139 4.25 34.91 -21.23
N LYS A 140 3.42 34.47 -22.19
CA LYS A 140 2.04 34.89 -22.42
C LYS A 140 1.07 34.56 -21.28
N TYR A 141 1.34 33.54 -20.46
CA TYR A 141 0.52 33.22 -19.28
C TYR A 141 0.88 34.08 -18.05
N ASN A 142 1.93 34.90 -18.13
CA ASN A 142 2.47 35.66 -17.00
C ASN A 142 2.11 37.14 -16.98
N GLN A 143 1.38 37.68 -17.95
CA GLN A 143 1.14 39.11 -18.00
C GLN A 143 -0.30 39.38 -18.43
N GLY A 144 -1.11 39.90 -17.50
CA GLY A 144 -2.52 40.29 -17.67
C GLY A 144 -2.74 41.45 -18.63
N VAL A 145 -2.07 41.45 -19.78
CA VAL A 145 -2.06 42.55 -20.76
C VAL A 145 -2.47 42.07 -22.17
N LYS A 146 -2.41 40.77 -22.50
CA LYS A 146 -2.87 40.27 -23.81
C LYS A 146 -3.64 38.96 -23.70
N PHE A 147 -4.96 39.06 -23.91
CA PHE A 147 -5.82 37.90 -24.12
C PHE A 147 -5.57 37.35 -25.52
N TYR A 148 -5.25 36.06 -25.62
CA TYR A 148 -5.12 35.36 -26.90
C TYR A 148 -6.29 34.40 -27.05
N LEU A 149 -6.83 34.27 -28.26
CA LEU A 149 -7.85 33.28 -28.55
C LEU A 149 -7.23 31.87 -28.40
N PRO A 150 -7.74 31.02 -27.48
CA PRO A 150 -7.17 29.72 -27.23
C PRO A 150 -7.80 28.64 -28.12
N GLU A 151 -7.04 27.60 -28.42
CA GLU A 151 -7.48 26.39 -29.12
C GLU A 151 -6.94 25.13 -28.43
N THR A 152 -7.68 24.02 -28.59
CA THR A 152 -7.25 22.69 -28.16
C THR A 152 -6.48 22.01 -29.28
N VAL A 153 -5.33 21.40 -28.97
CA VAL A 153 -4.47 20.75 -29.97
C VAL A 153 -4.12 19.32 -29.59
N GLY A 154 -4.19 18.44 -30.57
CA GLY A 154 -4.02 17.00 -30.41
C GLY A 154 -5.38 16.32 -30.19
N ASP A 155 -5.45 15.45 -29.19
CA ASP A 155 -6.68 14.73 -28.84
C ASP A 155 -7.79 15.68 -28.36
N THR A 156 -9.04 15.27 -28.56
CA THR A 156 -10.19 16.06 -28.12
C THR A 156 -10.28 16.09 -26.58
N PRO A 157 -10.88 17.14 -26.00
CA PRO A 157 -11.13 17.19 -24.56
C PRO A 157 -11.97 16.01 -24.05
N GLU A 158 -12.97 15.56 -24.81
CA GLU A 158 -13.75 14.36 -24.48
C GLU A 158 -12.85 13.12 -24.34
N ASN A 159 -11.96 12.92 -25.31
CA ASN A 159 -11.12 11.74 -25.35
C ASN A 159 -10.09 11.73 -24.21
N VAL A 160 -9.52 12.88 -23.84
CA VAL A 160 -8.51 12.96 -22.78
C VAL A 160 -9.12 13.08 -21.39
N GLU A 161 -10.00 14.07 -21.21
CA GLU A 161 -10.49 14.49 -19.88
C GLU A 161 -11.58 13.57 -19.34
N TYR A 162 -12.34 12.91 -20.22
CA TYR A 162 -13.33 11.92 -19.81
C TYR A 162 -12.89 10.49 -20.13
N ASN A 163 -12.85 10.11 -21.41
CA ASN A 163 -12.61 8.71 -21.79
C ASN A 163 -11.25 8.22 -21.30
N GLY A 164 -10.21 9.06 -21.42
CA GLY A 164 -8.87 8.74 -20.96
C GLY A 164 -8.77 8.59 -19.44
N VAL A 165 -9.36 9.53 -18.69
CA VAL A 165 -9.42 9.43 -17.22
C VAL A 165 -10.20 8.18 -16.79
N LYS A 166 -11.35 7.92 -17.42
CA LYS A 166 -12.16 6.72 -17.17
C LYS A 166 -11.36 5.44 -17.42
N ASN A 167 -10.65 5.33 -18.54
CA ASN A 167 -9.80 4.17 -18.83
C ASN A 167 -8.72 3.98 -17.75
N LEU A 168 -8.09 5.07 -17.31
CA LEU A 168 -7.07 5.04 -16.25
C LEU A 168 -7.67 4.58 -14.92
N VAL A 169 -8.86 5.06 -14.57
CA VAL A 169 -9.61 4.65 -13.38
C VAL A 169 -9.98 3.17 -13.45
N GLU A 170 -10.59 2.70 -14.54
CA GLU A 170 -11.00 1.31 -14.72
C GLU A 170 -9.82 0.34 -14.69
N ALA A 171 -8.68 0.75 -15.22
CA ALA A 171 -7.45 0.00 -15.08
C ALA A 171 -6.94 0.04 -13.64
N ALA A 172 -6.94 1.19 -12.97
CA ALA A 172 -6.48 1.32 -11.58
C ALA A 172 -7.29 0.46 -10.60
N VAL A 173 -8.61 0.34 -10.76
CA VAL A 173 -9.48 -0.53 -9.94
C VAL A 173 -8.95 -1.97 -9.87
N LYS A 174 -8.38 -2.48 -10.98
CA LYS A 174 -7.92 -3.87 -11.10
C LYS A 174 -6.60 -4.13 -10.40
N TYR A 175 -5.78 -3.10 -10.18
CA TYR A 175 -4.40 -3.24 -9.72
C TYR A 175 -4.10 -2.56 -8.38
N LEU A 176 -4.93 -1.59 -7.96
CA LEU A 176 -4.78 -0.97 -6.64
C LEU A 176 -5.09 -1.97 -5.53
N PRO A 177 -4.31 -1.96 -4.44
CA PRO A 177 -4.55 -2.86 -3.33
C PRO A 177 -5.81 -2.46 -2.55
N ASN A 178 -6.45 -3.45 -1.92
CA ASN A 178 -7.56 -3.21 -1.00
C ASN A 178 -7.18 -2.20 0.09
N THR A 179 -8.12 -1.34 0.41
CA THR A 179 -7.92 -0.19 1.30
C THR A 179 -8.02 -0.59 2.75
N GLY A 180 -7.21 0.03 3.62
CA GLY A 180 -7.21 -0.29 5.05
C GLY A 180 -6.64 -1.69 5.36
N GLU A 181 -6.05 -2.36 4.38
CA GLU A 181 -5.33 -3.62 4.54
C GLU A 181 -3.86 -3.45 4.16
N LYS A 182 -2.99 -4.21 4.84
CA LYS A 182 -1.56 -4.31 4.50
C LYS A 182 -1.19 -5.77 4.37
N GLY A 183 -0.77 -6.17 3.16
CA GLY A 183 -0.23 -7.52 2.94
C GLY A 183 1.03 -7.74 3.78
N ILE A 184 1.03 -8.79 4.61
CA ILE A 184 2.20 -9.24 5.37
C ILE A 184 2.80 -10.44 4.66
N PHE A 185 1.97 -11.44 4.36
CA PHE A 185 2.30 -12.61 3.56
C PHE A 185 1.24 -12.81 2.49
N ASP A 186 1.66 -12.85 1.23
CA ASP A 186 0.82 -13.21 0.09
C ASP A 186 1.42 -14.45 -0.55
N PHE A 187 0.80 -15.61 -0.33
CA PHE A 187 1.29 -16.88 -0.85
C PHE A 187 0.78 -17.17 -2.26
N THR A 188 -0.06 -16.29 -2.83
CA THR A 188 -0.48 -16.36 -4.24
C THR A 188 0.62 -15.89 -5.19
N GLN A 189 1.60 -15.14 -4.68
CA GLN A 189 2.77 -14.65 -5.39
C GLN A 189 4.05 -15.14 -4.71
N SER A 190 4.42 -16.40 -4.97
CA SER A 190 5.59 -17.01 -4.33
C SER A 190 6.89 -16.24 -4.61
N SER A 191 7.62 -15.86 -3.56
CA SER A 191 9.00 -15.37 -3.66
C SER A 191 9.96 -16.36 -2.99
N GLN A 192 11.23 -16.35 -3.41
CA GLN A 192 12.26 -17.18 -2.76
C GLN A 192 12.44 -16.81 -1.29
N GLU A 193 12.32 -15.52 -0.95
CA GLU A 193 12.38 -15.02 0.43
C GLU A 193 11.30 -15.65 1.34
N LEU A 194 10.09 -15.89 0.84
CA LEU A 194 9.01 -16.52 1.62
C LEU A 194 9.34 -17.97 2.01
N LYS A 195 10.15 -18.67 1.22
CA LYS A 195 10.53 -20.06 1.48
C LYS A 195 11.53 -20.20 2.63
N ASP A 196 12.38 -19.19 2.84
CA ASP A 196 13.54 -19.27 3.74
C ASP A 196 13.31 -18.66 5.13
N ILE A 197 12.11 -18.12 5.38
CA ILE A 197 11.75 -17.50 6.65
C ILE A 197 10.95 -18.41 7.58
N TRP A 198 10.14 -19.35 7.10
CA TRP A 198 9.32 -20.23 7.94
C TRP A 198 10.04 -21.53 8.29
N GLY A 199 10.20 -21.83 9.58
CA GLY A 199 10.85 -23.05 10.06
C GLY A 199 10.01 -23.79 11.09
N ALA A 200 10.20 -25.12 11.14
CA ALA A 200 9.55 -25.97 12.14
C ALA A 200 10.10 -25.70 13.55
N LEU A 201 9.21 -25.68 14.53
CA LEU A 201 9.45 -25.55 15.96
C LEU A 201 8.50 -26.51 16.68
N ASP A 202 8.81 -27.80 16.67
CA ASP A 202 7.94 -28.86 17.20
C ASP A 202 8.27 -29.21 18.66
N ASP A 203 7.46 -30.09 19.27
CA ASP A 203 7.65 -30.59 20.63
C ASP A 203 8.93 -31.39 20.89
N VAL A 204 9.74 -31.68 19.87
CA VAL A 204 11.10 -32.24 20.00
C VAL A 204 11.95 -31.40 20.94
N VAL A 205 11.73 -30.08 21.02
CA VAL A 205 12.43 -29.20 21.99
C VAL A 205 12.15 -29.56 23.46
N MET A 206 11.12 -30.36 23.73
CA MET A 206 10.76 -30.89 25.04
C MET A 206 10.85 -32.43 25.10
N GLY A 207 11.42 -33.09 24.09
CA GLY A 207 11.52 -34.55 24.03
C GLY A 207 10.42 -35.26 23.23
N GLY A 208 9.44 -34.52 22.70
CA GLY A 208 8.34 -35.03 21.88
C GLY A 208 8.79 -35.59 20.53
N VAL A 209 7.86 -36.21 19.81
CA VAL A 209 8.10 -36.87 18.52
C VAL A 209 7.25 -36.31 17.38
N SER A 210 6.59 -35.17 17.60
CA SER A 210 5.84 -34.50 16.54
C SER A 210 6.79 -33.95 15.47
N ALA A 211 6.27 -33.80 14.26
CA ALA A 211 7.02 -33.27 13.14
C ALA A 211 6.12 -32.43 12.25
N SER A 212 6.57 -31.24 11.90
CA SER A 212 5.90 -30.39 10.93
C SER A 212 6.84 -29.83 9.87
N ASN A 213 6.24 -29.29 8.82
CA ASN A 213 6.92 -28.55 7.78
C ASN A 213 6.02 -27.39 7.29
N PHE A 214 6.65 -26.40 6.67
CA PHE A 214 5.98 -25.32 5.95
C PHE A 214 6.42 -25.35 4.49
N GLN A 215 5.49 -25.57 3.58
CA GLN A 215 5.78 -25.70 2.15
C GLN A 215 5.07 -24.58 1.38
N ILE A 216 5.81 -23.83 0.56
CA ILE A 216 5.20 -22.88 -0.38
C ILE A 216 4.79 -23.65 -1.64
N LEU A 217 3.48 -23.69 -1.92
CA LEU A 217 2.88 -24.22 -3.13
C LEU A 217 2.73 -23.10 -4.18
N GLU A 218 2.10 -23.39 -5.32
CA GLU A 218 1.97 -22.41 -6.42
C GLU A 218 1.18 -21.15 -6.01
N LYS A 219 0.11 -21.32 -5.21
CA LYS A 219 -0.79 -20.22 -4.82
C LYS A 219 -1.07 -20.13 -3.32
N THR A 220 -0.50 -21.04 -2.53
CA THR A 220 -0.77 -21.17 -1.09
C THR A 220 0.50 -21.60 -0.37
N ALA A 221 0.48 -21.55 0.96
CA ALA A 221 1.44 -22.25 1.80
C ALA A 221 0.74 -23.36 2.59
N LEU A 222 1.41 -24.48 2.79
CA LEU A 222 0.92 -25.64 3.52
C LEU A 222 1.73 -25.83 4.79
N PHE A 223 1.09 -25.60 5.93
CA PHE A 223 1.57 -26.06 7.24
C PHE A 223 0.99 -27.45 7.50
N ALA A 224 1.85 -28.47 7.46
CA ALA A 224 1.42 -29.86 7.60
C ALA A 224 2.43 -30.68 8.39
N GLY A 225 1.97 -31.79 8.95
CA GLY A 225 2.81 -32.64 9.76
C GLY A 225 2.07 -33.79 10.40
N ASN A 226 2.72 -34.40 11.37
CA ASN A 226 2.14 -35.41 12.25
C ASN A 226 2.34 -34.98 13.71
N VAL A 227 1.25 -34.81 14.46
CA VAL A 227 1.29 -34.46 15.89
C VAL A 227 1.04 -35.71 16.74
N SER A 228 1.84 -35.89 17.80
CA SER A 228 1.77 -37.03 18.70
C SER A 228 1.79 -36.58 20.16
N THR A 229 1.10 -37.30 21.04
CA THR A 229 1.17 -37.10 22.49
C THR A 229 2.19 -38.00 23.17
N ALA A 230 2.95 -38.79 22.41
CA ALA A 230 4.05 -39.60 22.94
C ALA A 230 5.19 -38.71 23.47
N ASN A 231 5.98 -39.23 24.41
CA ASN A 231 7.11 -38.54 25.05
C ASN A 231 6.75 -37.16 25.64
N SER A 232 5.58 -37.03 26.28
CA SER A 232 5.09 -35.75 26.82
C SER A 232 4.96 -34.64 25.75
N GLY A 233 4.92 -35.03 24.48
CA GLY A 233 4.66 -34.13 23.37
C GLY A 233 3.20 -33.71 23.28
N GLY A 234 2.82 -33.21 22.12
CA GLY A 234 1.46 -32.80 21.81
C GLY A 234 1.40 -31.44 21.15
N PHE A 235 2.48 -30.97 20.51
CA PHE A 235 2.38 -29.83 19.62
C PHE A 235 3.31 -29.92 18.41
N ALA A 236 2.84 -29.36 17.32
CA ALA A 236 3.61 -29.15 16.10
C ALA A 236 3.42 -27.69 15.68
N SER A 237 4.49 -27.03 15.24
CA SER A 237 4.43 -25.60 14.98
C SER A 237 5.46 -25.14 13.97
N VAL A 238 5.14 -24.05 13.26
CA VAL A 238 6.05 -23.34 12.37
C VAL A 238 6.14 -21.87 12.78
N ARG A 239 7.34 -21.30 12.74
CA ARG A 239 7.60 -19.90 13.11
C ARG A 239 8.47 -19.22 12.05
N THR A 240 8.24 -17.94 11.81
CA THR A 240 9.14 -17.13 11.01
C THR A 240 10.46 -16.87 11.74
N LYS A 241 11.56 -16.68 11.02
CA LYS A 241 12.73 -15.96 11.54
C LYS A 241 12.31 -14.57 12.02
N SER A 242 13.05 -14.03 12.98
CA SER A 242 12.79 -12.69 13.51
C SER A 242 13.04 -11.63 12.42
N PHE A 243 12.08 -10.73 12.20
CA PHE A 243 12.25 -9.63 11.27
C PHE A 243 13.21 -8.59 11.83
N SER A 244 14.13 -8.13 10.99
CA SER A 244 15.02 -7.01 11.28
C SER A 244 15.09 -6.10 10.03
N PRO A 245 14.49 -4.89 10.06
CA PRO A 245 13.72 -4.32 11.17
C PRO A 245 12.39 -5.04 11.42
N ALA A 246 11.81 -4.85 12.60
CA ALA A 246 10.47 -5.32 12.93
C ALA A 246 9.40 -4.71 12.01
N ILE A 247 8.29 -5.43 11.83
CA ILE A 247 7.16 -4.96 11.04
C ILE A 247 6.32 -4.02 11.91
N ASP A 248 6.21 -2.77 11.46
CA ASP A 248 5.30 -1.78 12.03
C ASP A 248 3.89 -1.97 11.47
N LEU A 249 2.96 -2.38 12.34
CA LEU A 249 1.52 -2.49 12.10
C LEU A 249 0.73 -1.51 12.98
N SER A 250 1.36 -0.43 13.46
CA SER A 250 0.63 0.66 14.09
C SER A 250 -0.43 1.24 13.15
N GLY A 251 -1.56 1.66 13.71
CA GLY A 251 -2.72 2.14 12.97
C GLY A 251 -3.63 1.05 12.38
N TYR A 252 -3.29 -0.24 12.51
CA TYR A 252 -4.18 -1.36 12.15
C TYR A 252 -4.87 -1.94 13.38
N ALA A 253 -6.09 -2.46 13.20
CA ALA A 253 -6.89 -3.06 14.27
C ALA A 253 -6.47 -4.49 14.64
N GLY A 254 -5.82 -5.19 13.71
CA GLY A 254 -5.41 -6.59 13.90
C GLY A 254 -4.86 -7.23 12.64
N VAL A 255 -4.80 -8.57 12.65
CA VAL A 255 -4.41 -9.38 11.49
C VAL A 255 -5.56 -10.28 11.03
N LYS A 256 -5.60 -10.56 9.72
CA LYS A 256 -6.56 -11.43 9.07
C LYS A 256 -5.82 -12.53 8.32
N LEU A 257 -6.23 -13.77 8.51
CA LEU A 257 -5.69 -14.92 7.81
C LEU A 257 -6.75 -15.52 6.90
N ARG A 258 -6.39 -15.83 5.64
CA ARG A 258 -7.20 -16.64 4.74
C ARG A 258 -6.68 -18.08 4.77
N VAL A 259 -7.45 -19.00 5.35
CA VAL A 259 -6.98 -20.37 5.63
C VAL A 259 -7.99 -21.44 5.22
N LYS A 260 -7.50 -22.64 4.93
CA LYS A 260 -8.30 -23.87 4.75
C LYS A 260 -7.69 -24.96 5.62
N GLY A 261 -8.42 -25.40 6.63
CA GLY A 261 -7.95 -26.38 7.60
C GLY A 261 -8.62 -27.74 7.49
N ASP A 262 -8.29 -28.61 8.44
CA ASP A 262 -8.73 -30.01 8.54
C ASP A 262 -9.84 -30.24 9.58
N GLY A 263 -10.41 -29.16 10.14
CA GLY A 263 -11.41 -29.22 11.22
C GLY A 263 -10.81 -29.11 12.62
N GLN A 264 -9.48 -29.10 12.75
CA GLN A 264 -8.83 -28.89 14.04
C GLN A 264 -8.80 -27.41 14.43
N ARG A 265 -8.49 -27.16 15.71
CA ARG A 265 -8.30 -25.83 16.27
C ARG A 265 -6.82 -25.51 16.39
N TYR A 266 -6.43 -24.41 15.76
CA TYR A 266 -5.05 -23.95 15.64
C TYR A 266 -4.85 -22.67 16.46
N LYS A 267 -3.59 -22.30 16.66
CA LYS A 267 -3.19 -21.04 17.27
C LYS A 267 -2.28 -20.26 16.36
N ILE A 268 -2.45 -18.94 16.35
CA ILE A 268 -1.42 -18.01 15.89
C ILE A 268 -0.71 -17.41 17.11
N PHE A 269 0.58 -17.08 16.96
CA PHE A 269 1.30 -16.20 17.87
C PHE A 269 1.98 -15.07 17.10
N LEU A 270 1.92 -13.89 17.69
CA LEU A 270 2.71 -12.71 17.32
C LEU A 270 3.72 -12.45 18.43
N ARG A 271 4.95 -12.05 18.08
CA ARG A 271 5.96 -11.62 19.06
C ARG A 271 6.44 -10.22 18.75
N THR A 272 6.74 -9.46 19.80
CA THR A 272 7.27 -8.09 19.71
C THR A 272 8.76 -8.01 20.03
N GLU A 273 9.35 -9.12 20.46
CA GLU A 273 10.76 -9.23 20.82
C GLU A 273 11.42 -10.30 19.95
N SER A 274 12.72 -10.12 19.69
CA SER A 274 13.53 -11.06 18.91
C SER A 274 14.11 -12.19 19.75
N ILE A 275 13.92 -12.18 21.08
CA ILE A 275 14.37 -13.25 21.96
C ILE A 275 13.70 -14.59 21.57
N TRP A 276 14.48 -15.66 21.62
CA TRP A 276 14.07 -16.98 21.17
C TRP A 276 12.87 -17.57 21.94
N ASP A 277 12.93 -17.50 23.27
CA ASP A 277 11.93 -18.02 24.20
C ASP A 277 11.39 -16.87 25.06
N GLY A 278 10.45 -16.12 24.49
CA GLY A 278 9.79 -14.98 25.13
C GLY A 278 8.26 -15.08 25.08
N VAL A 279 7.61 -14.05 25.61
CA VAL A 279 6.14 -13.91 25.57
C VAL A 279 5.66 -13.88 24.12
N GLY A 280 4.66 -14.70 23.81
CA GLY A 280 3.93 -14.64 22.56
C GLY A 280 2.50 -14.17 22.79
N TYR A 281 1.98 -13.34 21.90
CA TYR A 281 0.59 -12.91 21.90
C TYR A 281 -0.23 -13.86 21.04
N SER A 282 -1.06 -14.67 21.68
CA SER A 282 -1.71 -15.83 21.07
C SER A 282 -3.20 -15.62 20.82
N TYR A 283 -3.71 -16.26 19.77
CA TYR A 283 -5.15 -16.41 19.51
C TYR A 283 -5.45 -17.79 18.95
N SER A 284 -6.44 -18.48 19.51
CA SER A 284 -6.91 -19.79 19.06
C SER A 284 -8.12 -19.65 18.14
N PHE A 285 -8.16 -20.39 17.03
CA PHE A 285 -9.25 -20.37 16.06
C PHE A 285 -9.59 -21.76 15.54
N ASP A 286 -10.87 -21.99 15.27
CA ASP A 286 -11.36 -23.24 14.70
C ASP A 286 -11.31 -23.20 13.18
N THR A 287 -11.02 -24.35 12.57
CA THR A 287 -11.15 -24.54 11.13
C THR A 287 -12.39 -25.37 10.79
N VAL A 288 -12.84 -25.25 9.54
CA VAL A 288 -13.84 -26.14 8.95
C VAL A 288 -13.11 -26.98 7.91
N ALA A 289 -13.26 -28.30 8.00
CA ALA A 289 -12.55 -29.23 7.15
C ALA A 289 -12.76 -28.88 5.66
N ASN A 290 -11.65 -28.76 4.92
CA ASN A 290 -11.62 -28.50 3.49
C ASN A 290 -12.36 -27.22 3.03
N THR A 291 -12.58 -26.26 3.93
CA THR A 291 -13.31 -25.01 3.62
C THR A 291 -12.42 -23.79 3.87
N TRP A 292 -12.35 -22.90 2.87
CA TRP A 292 -11.66 -21.63 3.01
C TRP A 292 -12.46 -20.65 3.87
N ILE A 293 -11.83 -20.12 4.91
CA ILE A 293 -12.42 -19.17 5.86
C ILE A 293 -11.48 -18.00 6.14
N ASP A 294 -12.06 -16.86 6.52
CA ASP A 294 -11.32 -15.68 6.97
C ASP A 294 -11.32 -15.65 8.50
N ILE A 295 -10.13 -15.69 9.09
CA ILE A 295 -9.95 -15.53 10.53
C ILE A 295 -9.52 -14.10 10.80
N THR A 296 -10.42 -13.30 11.38
CA THR A 296 -10.16 -11.92 11.77
C THR A 296 -9.73 -11.88 13.24
N ILE A 297 -8.54 -11.35 13.52
CA ILE A 297 -7.90 -11.41 14.83
C ILE A 297 -7.55 -9.98 15.28
N PRO A 298 -8.41 -9.35 16.10
CA PRO A 298 -8.11 -8.06 16.70
C PRO A 298 -6.89 -8.14 17.61
N PHE A 299 -6.00 -7.15 17.57
CA PHE A 299 -4.86 -7.08 18.50
C PHE A 299 -5.32 -7.07 19.96
N ALA A 300 -6.47 -6.44 20.25
CA ALA A 300 -7.09 -6.41 21.57
C ALA A 300 -7.52 -7.79 22.10
N ASN A 301 -7.70 -8.78 21.22
CA ASN A 301 -8.14 -10.13 21.60
C ASN A 301 -6.96 -11.10 21.76
N LEU A 302 -5.71 -10.65 21.56
CA LEU A 302 -4.55 -11.50 21.76
C LEU A 302 -4.26 -11.70 23.24
N THR A 303 -4.04 -12.95 23.64
CA THR A 303 -3.67 -13.31 25.01
C THR A 303 -2.15 -13.45 25.12
N PRO A 304 -1.47 -12.67 25.98
CA PRO A 304 -0.04 -12.84 26.21
C PRO A 304 0.21 -14.16 26.95
N VAL A 305 1.07 -15.00 26.39
CA VAL A 305 1.38 -16.34 26.92
C VAL A 305 2.87 -16.62 26.92
N PHE A 306 3.32 -17.29 27.97
CA PHE A 306 4.66 -17.88 28.07
C PHE A 306 4.51 -19.37 28.34
N ARG A 307 5.01 -20.20 27.41
CA ARG A 307 4.91 -21.67 27.48
C ARG A 307 3.49 -22.17 27.81
N ALA A 308 2.51 -21.70 27.03
CA ALA A 308 1.08 -21.99 27.16
C ALA A 308 0.38 -21.50 28.45
N LYS A 309 1.08 -20.79 29.33
CA LYS A 309 0.48 -20.12 30.50
C LYS A 309 0.22 -18.65 30.20
N SER A 310 -0.95 -18.16 30.57
CA SER A 310 -1.31 -16.75 30.44
C SER A 310 -0.43 -15.90 31.36
N VAL A 311 0.10 -14.80 30.83
CA VAL A 311 0.96 -13.87 31.61
C VAL A 311 0.08 -12.77 32.18
N LYS A 312 -0.15 -12.80 33.50
CA LYS A 312 -0.89 -11.75 34.21
C LYS A 312 -0.13 -10.43 34.15
N ASN A 313 -0.87 -9.32 34.06
CA ASN A 313 -0.33 -7.95 34.04
C ASN A 313 0.68 -7.68 32.91
N CYS A 314 0.64 -8.45 31.83
CA CYS A 314 1.42 -8.18 30.63
C CYS A 314 0.71 -7.08 29.81
N PRO A 315 1.44 -6.08 29.27
CA PRO A 315 0.86 -5.07 28.39
C PRO A 315 0.16 -5.68 27.17
N GLN A 316 -0.72 -4.91 26.53
CA GLN A 316 -1.21 -5.26 25.20
C GLN A 316 -0.05 -5.27 24.20
N ILE A 317 -0.24 -6.00 23.09
CA ILE A 317 0.77 -6.11 22.04
C ILE A 317 1.18 -4.73 21.51
N ASP A 318 2.49 -4.49 21.42
CA ASP A 318 3.04 -3.34 20.70
C ASP A 318 3.05 -3.63 19.19
N ALA A 319 1.99 -3.20 18.50
CA ALA A 319 1.83 -3.41 17.07
C ALA A 319 2.92 -2.73 16.21
N SER A 320 3.70 -1.79 16.76
CA SER A 320 4.78 -1.12 16.03
C SER A 320 6.05 -1.97 15.87
N LYS A 321 6.14 -3.10 16.60
CA LYS A 321 7.37 -3.91 16.70
C LYS A 321 7.13 -5.40 16.47
N ILE A 322 6.29 -5.78 15.51
CA ILE A 322 6.05 -7.20 15.24
C ILE A 322 7.31 -7.86 14.68
N CYS A 323 7.90 -8.77 15.46
CA CYS A 323 9.17 -9.44 15.18
C CYS A 323 9.00 -10.84 14.59
N SER A 324 7.90 -11.58 14.87
CA SER A 324 7.68 -12.89 14.25
C SER A 324 6.22 -13.34 14.29
N PHE A 325 5.88 -14.27 13.39
CA PHE A 325 4.61 -15.00 13.33
C PHE A 325 4.85 -16.48 13.60
N GLN A 326 3.91 -17.14 14.28
CA GLN A 326 3.94 -18.58 14.53
C GLN A 326 2.55 -19.18 14.33
N LEU A 327 2.47 -20.37 13.73
CA LEU A 327 1.26 -21.18 13.66
C LEU A 327 1.50 -22.48 14.43
N MET A 328 0.52 -22.94 15.20
CA MET A 328 0.65 -24.12 16.05
C MET A 328 -0.63 -24.93 16.08
N LEU A 329 -0.48 -26.25 16.04
CA LEU A 329 -1.47 -27.20 16.52
C LEU A 329 -0.96 -27.76 17.85
N SER A 330 -1.77 -27.71 18.91
CA SER A 330 -1.38 -28.19 20.23
C SER A 330 -2.53 -28.86 20.99
N LYS A 331 -2.20 -29.88 21.79
CA LYS A 331 -3.09 -30.59 22.71
C LYS A 331 -3.71 -29.68 23.75
N PHE A 332 -2.96 -28.70 24.23
CA PHE A 332 -3.39 -27.78 25.28
C PHE A 332 -3.82 -26.43 24.70
N GLU A 333 -4.85 -25.86 25.30
CA GLU A 333 -5.21 -24.45 25.28
C GLU A 333 -4.40 -23.68 26.33
N TYR A 334 -4.88 -22.52 26.77
CA TYR A 334 -4.24 -21.72 27.80
C TYR A 334 -4.40 -22.37 29.17
N ASP A 335 -3.41 -22.17 30.04
CA ASP A 335 -3.48 -22.49 31.47
C ASP A 335 -3.82 -23.96 31.78
N GLY A 336 -3.38 -24.87 30.89
CA GLY A 336 -3.54 -26.31 31.05
C GLY A 336 -4.88 -26.88 30.58
N ALA A 337 -5.80 -26.03 30.08
CA ALA A 337 -7.03 -26.50 29.45
C ALA A 337 -6.73 -27.36 28.21
N LEU A 338 -7.60 -28.32 27.89
CA LEU A 338 -7.46 -29.14 26.68
C LEU A 338 -8.03 -28.41 25.46
N ASN A 339 -7.40 -28.62 24.30
CA ASN A 339 -7.93 -28.17 23.02
C ASN A 339 -9.12 -29.06 22.62
N PRO A 340 -10.34 -28.49 22.50
CA PRO A 340 -11.56 -29.26 22.29
C PRO A 340 -11.67 -29.91 20.90
N LYS A 341 -10.84 -29.49 19.94
CA LYS A 341 -10.83 -30.02 18.56
C LYS A 341 -9.48 -30.61 18.15
N PHE A 342 -8.66 -31.00 19.13
CA PHE A 342 -7.36 -31.61 18.86
C PHE A 342 -7.49 -33.09 18.53
N ASN A 343 -6.83 -33.51 17.45
CA ASN A 343 -6.67 -34.92 17.10
C ASN A 343 -5.19 -35.21 16.84
N THR A 344 -4.73 -36.39 17.27
CA THR A 344 -3.38 -36.88 16.93
C THR A 344 -3.33 -37.38 15.49
N GLY A 345 -2.12 -37.45 14.94
CA GLY A 345 -1.88 -37.94 13.59
C GLY A 345 -1.61 -36.80 12.60
N ARG A 346 -1.94 -37.05 11.34
CA ARG A 346 -1.69 -36.11 10.24
C ARG A 346 -2.60 -34.90 10.36
N PHE A 347 -2.05 -33.71 10.12
CA PHE A 347 -2.79 -32.47 10.08
C PHE A 347 -2.38 -31.61 8.88
N THR A 348 -3.28 -30.74 8.45
CA THR A 348 -3.03 -29.80 7.36
C THR A 348 -3.74 -28.47 7.58
N LEU A 349 -3.00 -27.37 7.45
CA LEU A 349 -3.51 -26.01 7.38
C LEU A 349 -2.91 -25.33 6.15
N GLU A 350 -3.74 -25.07 5.15
CA GLU A 350 -3.37 -24.26 4.00
C GLU A 350 -3.64 -22.77 4.27
N LEU A 351 -2.74 -21.92 3.81
CA LEU A 351 -2.82 -20.46 3.93
C LEU A 351 -2.69 -19.82 2.55
N GLU A 352 -3.61 -18.91 2.23
CA GLU A 352 -3.51 -18.08 1.04
C GLU A 352 -2.80 -16.76 1.37
N SER A 353 -3.16 -16.12 2.50
CA SER A 353 -2.55 -14.85 2.90
C SER A 353 -2.66 -14.56 4.39
N ILE A 354 -1.78 -13.66 4.85
CA ILE A 354 -1.84 -12.97 6.15
C ILE A 354 -1.75 -11.47 5.87
N LYS A 355 -2.73 -10.70 6.36
CA LYS A 355 -2.82 -9.25 6.16
C LYS A 355 -3.06 -8.55 7.49
N ALA A 356 -2.61 -7.32 7.66
CA ALA A 356 -3.16 -6.43 8.68
C ALA A 356 -4.46 -5.79 8.13
N TYR A 357 -5.43 -5.51 9.00
CA TYR A 357 -6.71 -4.91 8.62
C TYR A 357 -7.11 -3.76 9.55
N GLY A 358 -8.09 -2.97 9.13
CA GLY A 358 -8.60 -1.84 9.92
C GLY A 358 -7.63 -0.66 9.94
N GLY A 359 -6.72 -0.59 8.97
CA GLY A 359 -5.85 0.56 8.76
C GLY A 359 -6.62 1.78 8.27
N GLU A 360 -6.06 2.96 8.48
CA GLU A 360 -6.58 4.17 7.86
C GLU A 360 -6.61 4.03 6.35
N THR A 361 -7.73 4.40 5.74
CA THR A 361 -7.82 4.45 4.29
C THR A 361 -7.30 5.78 3.80
N LEU A 362 -6.23 5.73 3.01
CA LEU A 362 -5.64 6.88 2.36
C LEU A 362 -6.16 7.02 0.93
N PRO A 363 -6.12 8.23 0.33
CA PRO A 363 -6.35 8.38 -1.10
C PRO A 363 -5.36 7.54 -1.90
N GLN A 364 -5.88 6.78 -2.85
CA GLN A 364 -5.12 5.99 -3.81
C GLN A 364 -5.19 6.58 -5.22
N PHE A 365 -6.11 7.51 -5.47
CA PHE A 365 -6.19 8.23 -6.74
C PHE A 365 -6.26 9.75 -6.52
N VAL A 366 -5.29 10.48 -7.07
CA VAL A 366 -5.24 11.94 -7.03
C VAL A 366 -5.51 12.44 -8.44
N LEU A 367 -6.64 13.12 -8.66
CA LEU A 367 -6.98 13.72 -9.95
C LEU A 367 -6.80 15.24 -9.91
N VAL A 368 -5.91 15.77 -10.77
CA VAL A 368 -5.80 17.22 -10.99
C VAL A 368 -6.80 17.62 -12.08
N SER A 369 -7.89 18.24 -11.65
CA SER A 369 -8.96 18.76 -12.50
C SER A 369 -8.79 20.28 -12.70
N SER A 370 -9.87 21.07 -12.58
CA SER A 370 -9.89 22.52 -12.71
C SER A 370 -11.01 23.10 -11.84
N ALA A 371 -10.78 24.26 -11.22
CA ALA A 371 -11.89 25.07 -10.74
C ALA A 371 -12.73 25.53 -11.95
N GLY A 372 -14.03 25.67 -11.74
CA GLY A 372 -15.02 26.08 -12.73
C GLY A 372 -15.73 24.95 -13.46
N VAL A 373 -15.45 23.67 -13.19
CA VAL A 373 -16.03 22.54 -13.95
C VAL A 373 -17.55 22.40 -13.84
N THR A 374 -18.16 22.93 -12.79
CA THR A 374 -19.62 22.94 -12.59
C THR A 374 -20.27 24.31 -12.89
N ARG A 375 -19.50 25.27 -13.42
CA ARG A 375 -20.01 26.60 -13.79
C ARG A 375 -20.67 26.66 -15.18
N PRO A 376 -20.19 25.95 -16.22
CA PRO A 376 -20.86 25.93 -17.51
C PRO A 376 -22.32 25.48 -17.38
N GLY A 377 -23.26 26.35 -17.76
CA GLY A 377 -24.70 26.07 -17.69
C GLY A 377 -25.31 26.14 -16.28
N ARG A 378 -24.56 26.56 -15.25
CA ARG A 378 -25.10 26.74 -13.89
C ARG A 378 -26.06 27.94 -13.86
N PRO A 379 -27.31 27.78 -13.38
CA PRO A 379 -28.24 28.90 -13.25
C PRO A 379 -27.68 30.01 -12.34
N GLY A 380 -27.91 31.26 -12.72
CA GLY A 380 -27.53 32.44 -11.91
C GLY A 380 -26.07 32.89 -12.05
N ILE A 381 -25.27 32.28 -12.93
CA ILE A 381 -23.91 32.77 -13.25
C ILE A 381 -23.95 33.82 -14.37
N ASN A 382 -23.33 34.97 -14.14
CA ASN A 382 -23.00 35.92 -15.19
C ASN A 382 -21.72 35.46 -15.92
N LEU A 383 -21.88 34.93 -17.15
CA LEU A 383 -20.76 34.41 -17.93
C LEU A 383 -19.68 35.46 -18.19
N ASP A 384 -20.02 36.73 -18.40
CA ASP A 384 -19.02 37.75 -18.75
C ASP A 384 -18.01 38.03 -17.63
N GLU A 385 -18.38 37.74 -16.39
CA GLU A 385 -17.53 37.88 -15.21
C GLU A 385 -16.70 36.62 -14.93
N GLU A 386 -16.96 35.51 -15.62
CA GLU A 386 -16.29 34.25 -15.37
C GLU A 386 -14.88 34.20 -16.00
N PRO A 387 -13.98 33.34 -15.49
CA PRO A 387 -12.68 33.10 -16.10
C PRO A 387 -12.81 32.66 -17.57
N PRO A 388 -11.79 32.96 -18.41
CA PRO A 388 -11.77 32.61 -19.82
C PRO A 388 -12.16 31.16 -20.13
N THR A 389 -11.69 30.20 -19.33
CA THR A 389 -11.97 28.77 -19.56
C THR A 389 -13.44 28.42 -19.40
N VAL A 390 -14.19 29.14 -18.54
CA VAL A 390 -15.64 28.96 -18.37
C VAL A 390 -16.39 29.64 -19.52
N ARG A 391 -16.03 30.89 -19.82
CA ARG A 391 -16.61 31.68 -20.92
C ARG A 391 -16.48 31.00 -22.27
N LEU A 392 -15.29 30.46 -22.53
CA LEU A 392 -14.93 29.85 -23.81
C LEU A 392 -15.06 28.34 -23.80
N ASN A 393 -15.76 27.74 -22.81
CA ASN A 393 -15.80 26.28 -22.66
C ASN A 393 -16.25 25.58 -23.95
N ASN A 394 -17.29 26.09 -24.62
CA ASN A 394 -17.77 25.52 -25.88
C ASN A 394 -16.73 25.64 -27.02
N GLN A 395 -16.01 26.76 -27.11
CA GLN A 395 -14.95 26.96 -28.09
C GLN A 395 -13.73 26.06 -27.81
N LEU A 396 -13.49 25.75 -26.54
CA LEU A 396 -12.47 24.81 -26.08
C LEU A 396 -12.95 23.34 -26.09
N GLY A 397 -13.95 23.01 -26.93
CA GLY A 397 -14.45 21.64 -27.09
C GLY A 397 -15.10 21.05 -25.84
N GLY A 398 -15.64 21.89 -24.95
CA GLY A 398 -16.30 21.47 -23.72
C GLY A 398 -15.33 20.98 -22.63
N ILE A 399 -14.08 21.45 -22.63
CA ILE A 399 -13.02 20.97 -21.72
C ILE A 399 -13.45 20.82 -20.25
N LEU A 400 -14.17 21.80 -19.70
CA LEU A 400 -14.64 21.76 -18.31
C LEU A 400 -15.77 20.73 -18.12
N THR A 401 -16.65 20.60 -19.13
CA THR A 401 -17.72 19.60 -19.15
C THR A 401 -17.16 18.18 -19.13
N TRP A 402 -16.09 17.92 -19.89
CA TRP A 402 -15.46 16.61 -19.94
C TRP A 402 -14.60 16.33 -18.71
N LYS A 403 -13.94 17.35 -18.14
CA LYS A 403 -13.29 17.21 -16.83
C LYS A 403 -14.27 16.80 -15.74
N LEU A 404 -15.47 17.40 -15.70
CA LEU A 404 -16.51 17.00 -14.75
C LEU A 404 -16.91 15.53 -14.92
N LYS A 405 -17.15 15.07 -16.17
CA LYS A 405 -17.44 13.66 -16.42
C LYS A 405 -16.28 12.72 -16.04
N GLY A 406 -15.03 13.17 -16.24
CA GLY A 406 -13.83 12.46 -15.78
C GLY A 406 -13.79 12.32 -14.25
N GLU A 407 -14.09 13.40 -13.53
CA GLU A 407 -14.26 13.37 -12.08
C GLU A 407 -15.35 12.39 -11.65
N ASP A 408 -16.54 12.45 -12.27
CA ASP A 408 -17.67 11.57 -11.93
C ASP A 408 -17.33 10.09 -12.15
N SER A 409 -16.54 9.76 -13.19
CA SER A 409 -16.05 8.40 -13.40
C SER A 409 -15.16 7.90 -12.26
N LEU A 410 -14.37 8.79 -11.65
CA LEU A 410 -13.56 8.48 -10.48
C LEU A 410 -14.44 8.34 -9.23
N ARG A 411 -15.43 9.23 -9.02
CA ARG A 411 -16.37 9.14 -7.89
C ARG A 411 -17.11 7.80 -7.90
N ALA A 412 -17.56 7.35 -9.06
CA ALA A 412 -18.28 6.09 -9.25
C ALA A 412 -17.41 4.83 -9.13
N SER A 413 -16.07 4.96 -9.04
CA SER A 413 -15.15 3.81 -9.13
C SER A 413 -15.00 2.99 -7.85
N GLY A 414 -15.34 3.58 -6.69
CA GLY A 414 -15.07 2.99 -5.37
C GLY A 414 -13.60 3.10 -4.92
N ILE A 415 -12.69 3.62 -5.74
CA ILE A 415 -11.31 3.90 -5.34
C ILE A 415 -11.31 5.10 -4.38
N PRO A 416 -10.65 5.05 -3.21
CA PRO A 416 -10.43 6.23 -2.39
C PRO A 416 -9.67 7.31 -3.16
N TYR A 417 -10.27 8.48 -3.30
CA TYR A 417 -9.71 9.52 -4.17
C TYR A 417 -9.62 10.88 -3.50
N ILE A 418 -8.89 11.77 -4.16
CA ILE A 418 -9.04 13.22 -4.03
C ILE A 418 -9.10 13.85 -5.42
N ILE A 419 -10.02 14.78 -5.60
CA ILE A 419 -10.09 15.62 -6.79
C ILE A 419 -9.62 17.02 -6.40
N ILE A 420 -8.56 17.50 -7.04
CA ILE A 420 -8.00 18.83 -6.82
C ILE A 420 -8.39 19.71 -8.00
N ARG A 421 -9.17 20.75 -7.74
CA ARG A 421 -9.64 21.76 -8.69
C ARG A 421 -8.85 23.06 -8.51
N PRO A 422 -7.63 23.18 -9.05
CA PRO A 422 -6.87 24.41 -8.92
C PRO A 422 -7.53 25.56 -9.67
N CYS A 423 -7.42 26.76 -9.10
CA CYS A 423 -7.60 28.02 -9.82
C CYS A 423 -6.51 28.23 -10.89
N ALA A 424 -6.46 29.40 -11.53
CA ALA A 424 -5.53 29.70 -12.62
C ALA A 424 -4.06 29.35 -12.25
N LEU A 425 -3.44 28.49 -13.05
CA LEU A 425 -2.09 27.99 -12.77
C LEU A 425 -1.01 29.02 -13.15
N THR A 426 -0.03 29.20 -12.27
CA THR A 426 1.14 30.07 -12.49
C THR A 426 2.45 29.27 -12.50
N GLU A 427 3.56 29.89 -12.90
CA GLU A 427 4.91 29.34 -12.79
C GLU A 427 5.69 29.88 -11.58
N ALA A 428 5.02 30.54 -10.63
CA ALA A 428 5.66 31.03 -9.41
C ALA A 428 6.27 29.87 -8.58
N ASP A 429 7.20 30.19 -7.69
CA ASP A 429 7.88 29.19 -6.87
C ASP A 429 6.95 28.48 -5.86
N GLY A 430 5.84 29.13 -5.50
CA GLY A 430 4.87 28.64 -4.53
C GLY A 430 5.22 29.01 -3.09
N GLY A 431 4.68 28.29 -2.11
CA GLY A 431 4.95 28.52 -0.69
C GLY A 431 4.08 29.61 -0.03
N LYS A 432 3.06 30.08 -0.74
CA LYS A 432 2.03 30.95 -0.17
C LYS A 432 1.04 30.17 0.68
N GLU A 433 0.24 30.89 1.45
CA GLU A 433 -0.94 30.34 2.10
C GLU A 433 -1.85 29.65 1.07
N LEU A 434 -2.48 28.55 1.46
CA LEU A 434 -3.42 27.81 0.62
C LEU A 434 -4.82 27.97 1.17
N ILE A 435 -5.75 28.35 0.31
CA ILE A 435 -7.16 28.48 0.63
C ILE A 435 -7.89 27.31 -0.03
N PHE A 436 -8.45 26.42 0.79
CA PHE A 436 -9.24 25.26 0.37
C PHE A 436 -10.72 25.57 0.55
N GLU A 437 -11.51 25.41 -0.51
CA GLU A 437 -12.95 25.63 -0.51
C GLU A 437 -13.68 24.52 -1.30
N GLN A 438 -15.01 24.50 -1.21
CA GLN A 438 -15.88 23.60 -1.98
C GLN A 438 -17.10 24.36 -2.54
N GLY A 439 -17.67 23.86 -3.64
CA GLY A 439 -18.91 24.39 -4.26
C GLY A 439 -18.70 25.12 -5.59
N ASP A 440 -17.47 25.12 -6.09
CA ASP A 440 -16.99 25.64 -7.36
C ASP A 440 -17.15 27.15 -7.52
N ASN A 441 -16.90 27.91 -6.45
CA ASN A 441 -17.20 29.35 -6.39
C ASN A 441 -15.96 30.24 -6.31
N ILE A 442 -14.79 29.70 -5.96
CA ILE A 442 -13.62 30.55 -5.77
C ILE A 442 -12.97 30.97 -7.09
N ARG A 443 -12.40 32.18 -7.10
CA ARG A 443 -11.55 32.70 -8.18
C ARG A 443 -10.20 33.09 -7.61
N GLY A 444 -9.16 32.94 -8.40
CA GLY A 444 -7.79 33.26 -8.00
C GLY A 444 -6.77 32.60 -8.90
N LYS A 445 -5.57 32.40 -8.35
CA LYS A 445 -4.46 31.71 -9.01
C LYS A 445 -3.74 30.82 -8.01
N ILE A 446 -2.91 29.91 -8.49
CA ILE A 446 -2.05 29.08 -7.65
C ILE A 446 -0.83 28.61 -8.45
N SER A 447 0.32 28.48 -7.79
CA SER A 447 1.52 27.94 -8.43
C SER A 447 1.38 26.45 -8.74
N ARG A 448 1.96 26.00 -9.86
CA ARG A 448 2.07 24.56 -10.16
C ARG A 448 2.91 23.80 -9.13
N ASN A 449 3.81 24.49 -8.42
CA ASN A 449 4.61 23.92 -7.34
C ASN A 449 3.76 23.55 -6.13
N ASP A 450 2.78 24.39 -5.76
CA ASP A 450 1.86 24.12 -4.66
C ASP A 450 0.84 23.05 -5.03
N VAL A 451 0.29 23.06 -6.25
CA VAL A 451 -0.59 21.96 -6.71
C VAL A 451 0.12 20.62 -6.63
N ALA A 452 1.40 20.56 -7.04
CA ALA A 452 2.19 19.35 -6.91
C ALA A 452 2.43 18.94 -5.45
N GLU A 453 2.62 19.89 -4.53
CA GLU A 453 2.73 19.61 -3.09
C GLU A 453 1.42 19.06 -2.53
N ILE A 454 0.27 19.64 -2.88
CA ILE A 454 -1.06 19.15 -2.47
C ILE A 454 -1.26 17.71 -2.94
N CYS A 455 -0.91 17.40 -4.21
CA CYS A 455 -0.99 16.04 -4.74
C CYS A 455 -0.21 15.05 -3.87
N VAL A 456 1.05 15.36 -3.54
CA VAL A 456 1.91 14.47 -2.76
C VAL A 456 1.47 14.38 -1.29
N ARG A 457 1.04 15.49 -0.70
CA ARG A 457 0.57 15.54 0.70
C ARG A 457 -0.71 14.76 0.89
N SER A 458 -1.64 14.85 -0.06
CA SER A 458 -2.93 14.16 0.03
C SER A 458 -2.81 12.64 0.17
N LEU A 459 -1.79 12.01 -0.44
CA LEU A 459 -1.51 10.58 -0.33
C LEU A 459 -1.22 10.10 1.11
N LYS A 460 -0.93 11.02 2.03
CA LYS A 460 -0.63 10.73 3.45
C LYS A 460 -1.73 11.21 4.40
N GLN A 461 -2.83 11.73 3.89
CA GLN A 461 -3.84 12.41 4.69
C GLN A 461 -5.17 11.64 4.65
N PRO A 462 -5.56 10.96 5.73
CA PRO A 462 -6.84 10.21 5.78
C PRO A 462 -8.05 11.11 5.51
N LYS A 463 -8.00 12.38 5.96
CA LYS A 463 -9.04 13.39 5.72
C LYS A 463 -9.10 13.88 4.28
N ALA A 464 -8.10 13.55 3.45
CA ALA A 464 -8.11 13.86 2.03
C ALA A 464 -8.86 12.80 1.19
N ARG A 465 -9.55 11.83 1.81
CA ARG A 465 -10.26 10.75 1.14
C ARG A 465 -11.69 11.14 0.74
N ASN A 466 -12.05 10.80 -0.50
CA ASN A 466 -13.36 10.97 -1.11
C ASN A 466 -13.82 12.42 -0.99
N ILE A 467 -12.94 13.35 -1.35
CA ILE A 467 -13.22 14.78 -1.33
C ILE A 467 -12.86 15.41 -2.67
N THR A 468 -13.62 16.44 -3.03
CA THR A 468 -13.27 17.41 -4.05
C THR A 468 -12.90 18.73 -3.39
N VAL A 469 -11.74 19.29 -3.74
CA VAL A 469 -11.23 20.55 -3.19
C VAL A 469 -10.92 21.54 -4.30
N GLU A 470 -11.43 22.76 -4.18
CA GLU A 470 -10.92 23.90 -4.94
C GLU A 470 -9.80 24.58 -4.19
N VAL A 471 -8.78 25.03 -4.93
CA VAL A 471 -7.63 25.67 -4.29
C VAL A 471 -7.14 26.90 -5.03
N LYS A 472 -6.82 27.94 -4.24
CA LYS A 472 -6.04 29.12 -4.67
C LYS A 472 -4.95 29.44 -3.65
N GLU A 473 -3.96 30.23 -4.08
CA GLU A 473 -3.03 30.89 -3.17
C GLU A 473 -3.72 32.06 -2.44
N GLY A 474 -3.40 32.21 -1.16
CA GLY A 474 -3.72 33.39 -0.35
C GLY A 474 -2.69 34.50 -0.53
N GLU A 475 -2.82 35.54 0.27
CA GLU A 475 -1.92 36.71 0.23
C GLU A 475 -0.72 36.56 1.18
N ASN A 476 -0.83 35.68 2.18
CA ASN A 476 0.18 35.49 3.20
C ASN A 476 1.27 34.50 2.79
N ASN A 477 2.45 34.64 3.39
CA ASN A 477 3.58 33.72 3.29
C ASN A 477 3.77 32.99 4.64
N PRO A 478 3.10 31.86 4.87
CA PRO A 478 3.18 31.16 6.14
C PRO A 478 4.55 30.48 6.31
N SER A 479 5.04 30.41 7.55
CA SER A 479 6.26 29.66 7.88
C SER A 479 6.07 28.14 7.74
N SER A 480 4.84 27.66 7.92
CA SER A 480 4.45 26.26 7.70
C SER A 480 2.96 26.13 7.41
N ILE A 481 2.56 25.07 6.69
CA ILE A 481 1.16 24.78 6.37
C ILE A 481 0.67 23.64 7.24
N ASN A 482 -0.43 23.85 7.97
CA ASN A 482 -1.12 22.80 8.72
C ASN A 482 -2.06 22.01 7.77
N TRP A 483 -1.51 20.97 7.15
CA TRP A 483 -2.21 20.14 6.17
C TRP A 483 -3.44 19.42 6.76
N GLU A 484 -3.32 18.88 7.97
CA GLU A 484 -4.43 18.18 8.64
C GLU A 484 -5.61 19.13 8.89
N HIS A 485 -5.32 20.35 9.33
CA HIS A 485 -6.34 21.38 9.53
C HIS A 485 -7.01 21.79 8.20
N LEU A 486 -6.25 21.93 7.11
CA LEU A 486 -6.83 22.25 5.80
C LEU A 486 -7.80 21.16 5.31
N PHE A 487 -7.41 19.89 5.38
CA PHE A 487 -8.26 18.79 4.91
C PHE A 487 -9.46 18.52 5.83
N SER A 488 -9.30 18.69 7.15
CA SER A 488 -10.38 18.43 8.12
C SER A 488 -11.59 19.37 8.02
N LYS A 489 -11.45 20.53 7.35
CA LYS A 489 -12.57 21.45 7.08
C LYS A 489 -13.46 21.02 5.92
N LEU A 490 -13.00 20.09 5.09
CA LEU A 490 -13.68 19.69 3.87
C LEU A 490 -14.66 18.55 4.17
N LYS A 491 -15.78 18.57 3.45
CA LYS A 491 -16.79 17.51 3.48
C LYS A 491 -16.48 16.49 2.41
N SER A 492 -16.69 15.21 2.73
CA SER A 492 -16.66 14.14 1.73
C SER A 492 -17.72 14.37 0.66
N ASP A 493 -17.36 14.00 -0.58
CA ASP A 493 -18.30 13.89 -1.68
C ASP A 493 -19.38 12.85 -1.30
N GLU A 494 -20.63 13.13 -1.67
CA GLU A 494 -21.80 12.26 -1.42
C GLU A 494 -21.89 11.07 -2.37
#